data_AF-A0A7Y3WCQ4-F1
#
_entry.id   AF-A0A7Y3WCQ4-F1
#
_cell.length_a   1.000
_cell.length_b   1.000
_cell.length_c   1.000
_cell.angle_alpha   90.00
_cell.angle_beta   90.00
_cell.angle_gamma   90.00
#
_symmetry.space_group_name_H-M   'P 1'
#
loop_
_entity.id
_entity.type
_entity.pdbx_description
1 polymer ?
#
loop_
_entity_poly.entity_id
_entity_poly.type
_entity_poly.pdbx_seq_one_letter_code
_entity_poly.pdbx_strand_id
1 'polypeptide(L)'
;MTDNCPVLTPAERQIADVIKRADRTLASAVSLALEEAAKQVAEDMRAIGQHDATPVLQYFASVVHQRMYCLMCGADPDTFEGGNPDIAYHVIRNSQNIAKNYWSADIEPYPPR
;
A
#
# COMPACT_ATOMS: atom_id res chain seq x y z
N MET A 1 -2.96 3.26 31.74
CA MET A 1 -3.96 4.32 31.48
C MET A 1 -5.08 3.67 30.71
N THR A 2 -6.32 3.88 31.14
CA THR A 2 -7.51 3.27 30.56
C THR A 2 -7.71 3.72 29.11
N ASP A 3 -7.35 2.84 28.17
CA ASP A 3 -7.69 2.93 26.75
C ASP A 3 -9.21 2.81 26.60
N ASN A 4 -9.91 3.92 26.82
CA ASN A 4 -11.30 4.04 26.40
C ASN A 4 -11.30 4.30 24.90
N CYS A 5 -11.21 3.23 24.11
CA CYS A 5 -11.57 3.26 22.71
C CYS A 5 -13.06 3.70 22.66
N PRO A 6 -13.39 4.88 22.13
CA PRO A 6 -14.72 5.43 22.27
C PRO A 6 -15.74 4.50 21.61
N VAL A 7 -16.83 4.20 22.33
CA VAL A 7 -17.92 3.40 21.78
C VAL A 7 -18.62 4.24 20.72
N LEU A 8 -18.49 3.82 19.46
CA LEU A 8 -19.13 4.48 18.33
C LEU A 8 -20.66 4.50 18.49
N THR A 9 -21.24 5.67 18.23
CA THR A 9 -22.69 5.82 18.08
C THR A 9 -23.22 4.89 16.98
N PRO A 10 -24.53 4.59 16.95
CA PRO A 10 -25.12 3.78 15.88
C PRO A 10 -24.82 4.34 14.47
N ALA A 11 -24.83 5.67 14.29
CA ALA A 11 -24.54 6.30 13.02
C ALA A 11 -23.06 6.14 12.62
N GLU A 12 -22.13 6.36 13.55
CA GLU A 12 -20.69 6.17 13.29
C GLU A 12 -20.35 4.71 12.97
N ARG A 13 -21.03 3.74 13.60
CA ARG A 13 -20.90 2.32 13.24
C ARG A 13 -21.34 2.03 11.81
N GLN A 14 -22.49 2.56 11.39
CA GLN A 14 -22.97 2.39 10.03
C GLN A 14 -21.99 2.99 9.00
N ILE A 15 -21.42 4.17 9.28
CA ILE A 15 -20.41 4.80 8.44
C ILE A 15 -19.15 3.92 8.37
N ALA A 16 -18.62 3.49 9.51
CA ALA A 16 -17.44 2.63 9.58
C ALA A 16 -17.66 1.31 8.82
N ASP A 17 -18.85 0.72 8.91
CA ASP A 17 -19.19 -0.51 8.20
C ASP A 17 -19.26 -0.31 6.68
N VAL A 18 -19.77 0.82 6.21
CA VAL A 18 -19.77 1.17 4.77
C VAL A 18 -18.34 1.31 4.27
N ILE A 19 -17.51 2.08 4.96
CA ILE A 19 -16.10 2.29 4.59
C ILE A 19 -15.34 0.96 4.58
N LYS A 20 -15.48 0.16 5.64
CA LYS A 20 -14.83 -1.16 5.75
C LYS A 20 -15.22 -2.12 4.64
N ARG A 21 -16.47 -2.08 4.16
CA ARG A 21 -16.89 -2.87 2.99
C ARG A 21 -16.20 -2.39 1.73
N ALA A 22 -16.14 -1.07 1.52
CA ALA A 22 -15.45 -0.48 0.37
C ALA A 22 -13.95 -0.83 0.38
N ASP A 23 -13.29 -0.73 1.55
CA ASP A 23 -11.87 -1.07 1.71
C ASP A 23 -11.59 -2.53 1.36
N ARG A 24 -12.46 -3.45 1.81
CA ARG A 24 -12.33 -4.88 1.48
C ARG A 24 -12.48 -5.12 -0.02
N THR A 25 -13.48 -4.51 -0.64
CA THR A 25 -13.69 -4.61 -2.09
C THR A 25 -12.49 -4.08 -2.86
N LEU A 26 -11.95 -2.93 -2.46
CA LEU A 26 -10.76 -2.34 -3.07
C LEU A 26 -9.54 -3.25 -2.91
N ALA A 27 -9.29 -3.77 -1.70
CA ALA A 27 -8.18 -4.68 -1.43
C ALA A 27 -8.27 -5.94 -2.30
N SER A 28 -9.47 -6.54 -2.43
CA SER A 28 -9.69 -7.69 -3.32
C SER A 28 -9.43 -7.35 -4.79
N ALA A 29 -9.88 -6.17 -5.25
CA ALA A 29 -9.65 -5.74 -6.63
C ALA A 29 -8.15 -5.53 -6.93
N VAL A 30 -7.41 -4.93 -6.00
CA VAL A 30 -5.95 -4.75 -6.14
C VAL A 30 -5.24 -6.10 -6.18
N SER A 31 -5.57 -7.05 -5.30
CA SER A 31 -4.97 -8.38 -5.33
C SER A 31 -5.22 -9.10 -6.66
N LEU A 32 -6.46 -9.05 -7.17
CA LEU A 32 -6.79 -9.66 -8.46
C LEU A 32 -5.99 -9.02 -9.60
N ALA A 33 -5.90 -7.69 -9.64
CA ALA A 33 -5.15 -6.98 -10.67
C ALA A 33 -3.64 -7.33 -10.65
N LEU A 34 -3.06 -7.55 -9.47
CA LEU A 34 -1.67 -7.99 -9.34
C LEU A 34 -1.45 -9.40 -9.89
N GLU A 35 -2.37 -10.33 -9.62
CA GLU A 35 -2.32 -11.70 -10.14
C GLU A 35 -2.49 -11.72 -11.67
N GLU A 36 -3.44 -10.94 -12.19
CA GLU A 36 -3.67 -10.80 -13.64
C GLU A 36 -2.45 -10.24 -14.36
N ALA A 37 -1.82 -9.19 -13.82
CA ALA A 37 -0.61 -8.61 -14.39
C ALA A 37 0.56 -9.61 -14.39
N ALA A 38 0.76 -10.33 -13.28
CA ALA A 38 1.82 -11.34 -13.19
C ALA A 38 1.60 -12.49 -14.18
N LYS A 39 0.35 -12.96 -14.32
CA LYS A 39 -0.01 -14.00 -15.29
C LYS A 39 0.22 -13.54 -16.73
N GLN A 40 -0.27 -12.35 -17.08
CA GLN A 40 -0.13 -11.78 -18.42
C GLN A 40 1.35 -11.70 -18.82
N VAL A 41 2.19 -11.14 -17.96
CA VAL A 41 3.63 -11.01 -18.27
C VAL A 41 4.32 -12.38 -18.35
N ALA A 42 3.92 -13.37 -17.55
CA ALA A 42 4.46 -14.72 -17.66
C ALA A 42 4.12 -15.38 -19.00
N GLU A 43 2.89 -15.17 -19.51
CA GLU A 43 2.45 -15.67 -20.81
C GLU A 43 3.20 -14.96 -21.95
N ASP A 44 3.35 -13.63 -21.88
CA ASP A 44 4.06 -12.84 -22.88
C ASP A 44 5.56 -13.16 -22.93
N MET A 45 6.21 -13.29 -21.76
CA MET A 45 7.62 -13.68 -21.66
C MET A 45 7.86 -15.08 -22.22
N ARG A 46 6.94 -16.02 -21.96
CA ARG A 46 6.96 -17.35 -22.57
C ARG A 46 6.87 -17.28 -24.09
N ALA A 47 5.96 -16.45 -24.62
CA ALA A 47 5.76 -16.30 -26.06
C ALA A 47 7.03 -15.80 -26.79
N ILE A 48 7.87 -15.00 -26.12
CA ILE A 48 9.15 -14.52 -26.66
C ILE A 48 10.37 -15.33 -26.22
N GLY A 49 10.17 -16.47 -25.54
CA GLY A 49 11.24 -17.36 -25.08
C GLY A 49 12.05 -16.87 -23.87
N GLN A 50 11.61 -15.81 -23.19
CA GLN A 50 12.31 -15.15 -22.06
C GLN A 50 11.74 -15.55 -20.69
N HIS A 51 11.45 -16.83 -20.50
CA HIS A 51 10.80 -17.35 -19.29
C HIS A 51 11.51 -16.92 -18.00
N ASP A 52 12.84 -17.00 -17.97
CA ASP A 52 13.67 -16.68 -16.80
C ASP A 52 13.66 -15.19 -16.43
N ALA A 53 13.21 -14.33 -17.34
CA ALA A 53 13.09 -12.88 -17.12
C ALA A 53 11.70 -12.47 -16.58
N THR A 54 10.81 -13.43 -16.31
CA THR A 54 9.45 -13.14 -15.83
C THR A 54 9.48 -12.48 -14.44
N PRO A 55 8.97 -11.25 -14.29
CA PRO A 55 8.87 -10.60 -12.99
C PRO A 55 7.94 -11.36 -12.04
N VAL A 56 8.32 -11.42 -10.76
CA VAL A 56 7.47 -11.98 -9.70
C VAL A 56 6.36 -11.00 -9.30
N LEU A 57 5.31 -11.49 -8.65
CA LEU A 57 4.17 -10.67 -8.18
C LEU A 57 4.62 -9.44 -7.36
N GLN A 58 5.65 -9.60 -6.54
CA GLN A 58 6.20 -8.52 -5.71
C GLN A 58 6.72 -7.34 -6.52
N TYR A 59 7.16 -7.56 -7.77
CA TYR A 59 7.52 -6.47 -8.67
C TYR A 59 6.33 -5.55 -8.93
N PHE A 60 5.18 -6.11 -9.33
CA PHE A 60 3.96 -5.34 -9.58
C PHE A 60 3.42 -4.71 -8.29
N ALA A 61 3.50 -5.42 -7.16
CA ALA A 61 3.13 -4.86 -5.87
C ALA A 61 3.97 -3.62 -5.53
N SER A 62 5.26 -3.63 -5.86
CA SER A 62 6.16 -2.48 -5.65
C SER A 62 5.79 -1.29 -6.55
N VAL A 63 5.39 -1.55 -7.81
CA VAL A 63 4.91 -0.52 -8.76
C VAL A 63 3.63 0.14 -8.24
N VAL A 64 2.65 -0.66 -7.81
CA VAL A 64 1.41 -0.15 -7.22
C VAL A 64 1.70 0.63 -5.93
N HIS A 65 2.58 0.11 -5.07
CA HIS A 65 2.97 0.79 -3.83
C HIS A 65 3.58 2.17 -4.10
N GLN A 66 4.49 2.31 -5.06
CA GLN A 66 5.09 3.59 -5.42
C GLN A 66 4.05 4.61 -5.88
N ARG A 67 3.14 4.21 -6.77
CA ARG A 67 2.06 5.09 -7.25
C ARG A 67 1.14 5.54 -6.11
N MET A 68 0.76 4.61 -5.22
CA MET A 68 -0.07 4.92 -4.06
C MET A 68 0.66 5.81 -3.05
N TYR A 69 1.97 5.63 -2.89
CA TYR A 69 2.79 6.52 -2.08
C TYR A 69 2.75 7.97 -2.60
N CYS A 70 2.90 8.16 -3.92
CA CYS A 70 2.75 9.47 -4.54
C CYS A 70 1.37 10.07 -4.28
N LEU A 71 0.29 9.31 -4.52
CA LEU A 71 -1.08 9.76 -4.25
C LEU A 71 -1.28 10.18 -2.79
N MET A 72 -0.82 9.37 -1.83
CA MET A 72 -0.91 9.69 -0.40
C MET A 72 -0.17 10.98 -0.07
N CYS A 73 0.97 11.24 -0.72
CA CYS A 73 1.77 12.45 -0.51
C CYS A 73 1.27 13.65 -1.32
N GLY A 74 0.22 13.52 -2.14
CA GLY A 74 -0.26 14.58 -3.04
C GLY A 74 0.63 14.83 -4.26
N ALA A 75 1.54 13.89 -4.56
CA ALA A 75 2.36 13.94 -5.77
C ALA A 75 1.62 13.32 -6.97
N ASP A 76 2.04 13.70 -8.16
CA ASP A 76 1.66 13.03 -9.40
C ASP A 76 2.30 11.63 -9.47
N PRO A 77 1.52 10.54 -9.66
CA PRO A 77 2.07 9.18 -9.66
C PRO A 77 2.89 8.78 -10.89
N ASP A 78 2.82 9.56 -11.97
CA ASP A 78 3.53 9.30 -13.23
C ASP A 78 4.84 10.11 -13.32
N THR A 79 4.90 11.28 -12.68
CA THR A 79 6.09 12.16 -12.71
C THR A 79 6.81 12.31 -11.36
N PHE A 80 6.14 11.94 -10.25
CA PHE A 80 6.60 12.12 -8.86
C PHE A 80 6.66 13.58 -8.38
N GLU A 81 6.23 14.55 -9.18
CA GLU A 81 6.27 15.96 -8.84
C GLU A 81 5.11 16.39 -7.92
N GLY A 82 5.26 17.52 -7.22
CA GLY A 82 4.19 18.17 -6.45
C GLY A 82 3.92 17.62 -5.05
N GLY A 83 4.66 16.62 -4.59
CA GLY A 83 4.44 15.97 -3.30
C GLY A 83 4.68 16.86 -2.07
N ASN A 84 3.93 16.57 -1.00
CA ASN A 84 4.11 17.18 0.31
C ASN A 84 5.15 16.41 1.14
N PRO A 85 6.30 17.03 1.50
CA PRO A 85 7.35 16.36 2.24
C PRO A 85 6.94 15.96 3.66
N ASP A 86 6.11 16.75 4.35
CA ASP A 86 5.68 16.41 5.71
C ASP A 86 4.85 15.12 5.72
N ILE A 87 3.91 15.00 4.78
CA ILE A 87 3.10 13.78 4.62
C ILE A 87 4.00 12.58 4.27
N ALA A 88 4.96 12.77 3.36
CA ALA A 88 5.93 11.72 3.01
C ALA A 88 6.66 11.16 4.26
N TYR A 89 7.15 12.03 5.16
CA TYR A 89 7.79 11.55 6.40
C TYR A 89 6.83 10.79 7.31
N HIS A 90 5.56 11.21 7.39
CA HIS A 90 4.56 10.50 8.17
C HIS A 90 4.29 9.10 7.61
N VAL A 91 4.19 8.96 6.29
CA VAL A 91 3.99 7.66 5.63
C VAL A 91 5.21 6.75 5.83
N ILE A 92 6.43 7.27 5.68
CA ILE A 92 7.66 6.51 5.94
C ILE A 92 7.69 6.00 7.39
N ARG A 93 7.42 6.88 8.36
CA ARG A 93 7.37 6.51 9.79
C ARG A 93 6.28 5.47 10.07
N ASN A 94 5.13 5.55 9.40
CA ASN A 94 4.10 4.52 9.50
C ASN A 94 4.61 3.15 9.03
N SER A 95 5.28 3.08 7.89
CA SER A 95 5.90 1.82 7.40
C SER A 95 6.98 1.29 8.34
N GLN A 96 7.85 2.16 8.88
CA GLN A 96 8.84 1.79 9.89
C GLN A 96 8.18 1.24 11.16
N ASN A 97 7.09 1.87 11.62
CA ASN A 97 6.34 1.41 12.79
C ASN A 97 5.70 0.04 12.55
N ILE A 98 5.19 -0.24 11.36
CA ILE A 98 4.65 -1.56 11.03
C ILE A 98 5.77 -2.61 11.12
N ALA A 99 6.90 -2.36 10.46
CA ALA A 99 8.03 -3.29 10.44
C ALA A 99 8.60 -3.54 11.85
N LYS A 100 8.76 -2.48 12.64
CA LYS A 100 9.26 -2.58 14.01
C LYS A 100 8.31 -3.33 14.93
N ASN A 101 7.03 -2.99 14.94
CA ASN A 101 6.08 -3.52 15.93
C ASN A 101 5.52 -4.91 15.57
N TYR A 102 5.40 -5.23 14.28
CA TYR A 102 4.80 -6.50 13.85
C TYR A 102 5.81 -7.51 13.32
N TRP A 103 6.97 -7.07 12.87
CA TRP A 103 8.01 -7.95 12.31
C TRP A 103 9.33 -7.89 13.08
N SER A 104 9.38 -7.13 14.18
CA SER A 104 10.57 -6.96 15.04
C SER A 104 11.79 -6.46 14.28
N ALA A 105 11.59 -5.66 13.24
CA ALA A 105 12.70 -5.11 12.45
C ALA A 105 13.52 -4.13 13.29
N ASP A 106 14.85 -4.28 13.26
CA ASP A 106 15.81 -3.35 13.86
C ASP A 106 16.08 -2.20 12.89
N ILE A 107 15.17 -1.22 12.89
CA ILE A 107 15.22 -0.05 12.01
C ILE A 107 15.26 1.20 12.88
N GLU A 108 16.26 2.05 12.65
CA GLU A 108 16.31 3.39 13.23
C GLU A 108 15.14 4.22 12.68
N PRO A 109 14.22 4.70 13.53
CA PRO A 109 13.09 5.51 13.07
C PRO A 109 13.58 6.81 12.45
N TYR A 110 12.96 7.23 11.36
CA TYR A 110 13.28 8.51 10.74
C TYR A 110 13.00 9.64 11.75
N PRO A 111 13.92 10.60 11.95
CA PRO A 111 13.79 11.60 12.99
C PRO A 111 12.49 12.41 12.82
N PRO A 112 11.80 12.75 13.93
CA PRO A 112 10.70 13.71 13.87
C PRO A 112 11.22 15.08 13.40
N ARG A 113 10.41 15.79 12.61
CA ARG A 113 10.63 17.20 12.27
C ARG A 113 10.24 18.09 13.44
#